data_AF-A0A1G8I6J5-F1
#
_entry.id   AF-A0A1G8I6J5-F1
#
_cell.length_a   1.000
_cell.length_b   1.000
_cell.length_c   1.000
_cell.angle_alpha   90.00
_cell.angle_beta   90.00
_cell.angle_gamma   90.00
#
_symmetry.space_group_name_H-M   'P 1'
#
loop_
_entity.id
_entity.type
_entity.pdbx_description
1 polymer ?
#
loop_
_entity_poly.entity_id
_entity_poly.type
_entity_poly.pdbx_seq_one_letter_code
_entity_poly.pdbx_strand_id
1 'polypeptide(L)'
;MLLSAAGHLDQCDLLMFSKLYNYYWFIRLTRNASVQRKYYRLVSKEKKRLIDSGVDEEEIRLLCRHLANLRNPLAEKRLEAYRASQLKSLISFFVFFCVL
;
A
#
# COMPACT_ATOMS: atom_id res chain seq x y z
N MET A 1 24.99 11.71 -7.05
CA MET A 1 24.96 10.40 -6.35
C MET A 1 23.85 10.34 -5.30
N LEU A 2 22.60 10.70 -5.63
CA LEU A 2 21.43 10.59 -4.73
C LEU A 2 20.18 10.04 -5.45
N LEU A 3 20.35 9.26 -6.52
CA LEU A 3 19.22 8.60 -7.20
C LEU A 3 19.03 7.12 -6.83
N SER A 4 19.94 6.51 -6.07
CA SER A 4 19.90 5.06 -5.81
C SER A 4 19.13 4.65 -4.54
N ALA A 5 18.70 5.61 -3.71
CA ALA A 5 17.99 5.32 -2.46
C ALA A 5 16.47 5.15 -2.64
N ALA A 6 15.88 5.74 -3.69
CA ALA A 6 14.44 5.64 -3.95
C ALA A 6 14.02 4.21 -4.34
N GLY A 7 14.76 3.56 -5.24
CA GLY A 7 14.43 2.22 -5.71
C GLY A 7 14.60 1.11 -4.66
N HIS A 8 15.39 1.32 -3.60
CA HIS A 8 15.60 0.32 -2.56
C HIS A 8 14.48 0.31 -1.51
N LEU A 9 13.79 1.44 -1.30
CA LEU A 9 12.61 1.53 -0.44
C LEU A 9 11.37 0.93 -1.12
N ASP A 10 11.24 1.13 -2.45
CA ASP A 10 10.17 0.51 -3.26
C ASP A 10 10.22 -1.04 -3.25
N GLN A 11 11.42 -1.63 -3.19
CA GLN A 11 11.60 -3.09 -3.20
C GLN A 11 11.07 -3.77 -1.92
N CYS A 12 11.26 -3.12 -0.76
CA CYS A 12 10.79 -3.60 0.54
C CYS A 12 9.26 -3.49 0.65
N ASP A 13 8.68 -2.40 0.14
CA ASP A 13 7.23 -2.20 0.08
C ASP A 13 6.56 -3.26 -0.80
N LEU A 14 7.14 -3.56 -1.97
CA LEU A 14 6.64 -4.63 -2.84
C LEU A 14 6.67 -6.00 -2.17
N LEU A 15 7.68 -6.30 -1.36
CA LEU A 15 7.76 -7.56 -0.61
C LEU A 15 6.71 -7.63 0.51
N MET A 16 6.51 -6.54 1.26
CA MET A 16 5.55 -6.48 2.36
C MET A 16 4.09 -6.64 1.88
N PHE A 17 3.75 -5.98 0.77
CA PHE A 17 2.40 -6.02 0.19
C PHE A 17 2.19 -7.11 -0.87
N SER A 18 3.23 -7.89 -1.21
CA SER A 18 3.23 -8.90 -2.29
C SER A 18 1.99 -9.81 -2.31
N LYS A 19 1.56 -10.31 -1.15
CA LYS A 19 0.36 -11.15 -1.01
C LYS A 19 -0.92 -10.40 -1.37
N LEU A 20 -1.04 -9.13 -0.97
CA LEU A 20 -2.18 -8.28 -1.29
C LEU A 20 -2.29 -8.05 -2.80
N TYR A 21 -1.16 -7.73 -3.46
CA TYR A 21 -1.08 -7.61 -4.92
C TYR A 21 -1.52 -8.91 -5.61
N ASN A 22 -1.01 -10.05 -5.16
CA ASN A 22 -1.36 -11.36 -5.70
C ASN A 22 -2.86 -11.66 -5.57
N TYR A 23 -3.47 -11.42 -4.40
CA TYR A 23 -4.90 -11.64 -4.22
C TYR A 23 -5.75 -10.77 -5.14
N TYR A 24 -5.42 -9.48 -5.27
CA TYR A 24 -6.12 -8.57 -6.17
C TYR A 24 -5.90 -8.93 -7.65
N TRP A 25 -4.72 -9.45 -8.01
CA TRP A 25 -4.49 -10.00 -9.34
C TRP A 25 -5.43 -11.18 -9.64
N PHE A 26 -5.55 -12.14 -8.71
CA PHE A 26 -6.48 -13.27 -8.87
C PHE A 26 -7.94 -12.82 -8.95
N ILE A 27 -8.35 -11.81 -8.16
CA ILE A 27 -9.71 -11.24 -8.21
C ILE A 27 -10.01 -10.66 -9.60
N ARG A 28 -9.06 -9.95 -10.20
CA ARG A 28 -9.22 -9.35 -11.54
C ARG A 28 -9.17 -10.39 -12.66
N LEU A 29 -8.38 -11.44 -12.49
CA LEU A 29 -8.24 -12.51 -13.47
C LEU A 29 -9.49 -13.39 -13.54
N THR A 30 -10.06 -13.75 -12.39
CA THR A 30 -11.15 -14.72 -12.32
C THR A 30 -12.52 -14.09 -12.55
N ARG A 31 -13.35 -14.73 -13.40
CA ARG A 31 -14.76 -14.37 -13.59
C ARG A 31 -15.71 -15.11 -12.65
N ASN A 32 -15.23 -16.12 -11.91
CA ASN A 32 -16.05 -16.93 -11.03
C ASN A 32 -16.27 -16.22 -9.68
N ALA A 33 -17.53 -15.86 -9.39
CA ALA A 33 -17.91 -15.16 -8.16
C ALA A 33 -17.54 -15.92 -6.87
N SER A 34 -17.58 -17.26 -6.86
CA SER A 34 -17.18 -18.05 -5.69
C SER A 34 -15.69 -17.89 -5.39
N VAL A 35 -14.87 -17.95 -6.44
CA VAL A 35 -13.42 -17.76 -6.35
C VAL A 35 -13.09 -16.33 -5.93
N GLN A 36 -13.77 -15.32 -6.50
CA GLN A 36 -13.62 -13.93 -6.06
C GLN A 36 -13.94 -13.76 -4.57
N ARG A 37 -15.05 -14.32 -4.08
CA ARG A 37 -15.41 -14.28 -2.66
C ARG A 37 -14.35 -14.92 -1.77
N LYS A 38 -13.76 -16.04 -2.19
CA LYS A 38 -12.63 -16.67 -1.49
C LYS A 38 -11.45 -15.70 -1.36
N TYR A 39 -11.05 -15.04 -2.45
CA TYR A 39 -9.94 -14.10 -2.41
C TYR A 39 -10.24 -12.83 -1.61
N TYR A 40 -11.46 -12.30 -1.66
CA TYR A 40 -11.85 -11.18 -0.78
C TYR A 40 -11.77 -11.53 0.72
N ARG A 41 -12.09 -12.78 1.10
CA ARG A 41 -11.87 -13.26 2.48
C ARG A 41 -10.38 -13.30 2.84
N LEU A 42 -9.52 -13.74 1.92
CA LEU A 42 -8.07 -13.73 2.11
C LEU A 42 -7.51 -12.31 2.23
N VAL A 43 -7.99 -11.37 1.40
CA VAL A 43 -7.65 -9.94 1.52
C VAL A 43 -8.02 -9.40 2.89
N SER A 44 -9.21 -9.72 3.42
CA SER A 44 -9.61 -9.28 4.76
C SER A 44 -8.69 -9.81 5.86
N LYS A 45 -8.27 -11.08 5.78
CA LYS A 45 -7.31 -11.68 6.71
C LYS A 45 -5.94 -10.98 6.61
N GLU A 46 -5.51 -10.69 5.40
CA GLU A 46 -4.22 -10.04 5.14
C GLU A 46 -4.19 -8.60 5.64
N LYS A 47 -5.28 -7.85 5.44
CA LYS A 47 -5.44 -6.50 6.00
C LYS A 47 -5.22 -6.49 7.50
N LYS A 48 -5.88 -7.41 8.22
CA LYS A 48 -5.71 -7.54 9.67
C LYS A 48 -4.26 -7.80 10.04
N ARG A 49 -3.59 -8.75 9.37
CA ARG A 49 -2.16 -9.02 9.60
C ARG A 49 -1.28 -7.80 9.39
N LEU A 50 -1.55 -6.98 8.36
CA LEU A 50 -0.78 -5.78 8.08
C LEU A 50 -0.97 -4.71 9.16
N ILE A 51 -2.22 -4.50 9.61
CA ILE A 51 -2.54 -3.61 10.72
C ILE A 51 -1.84 -4.08 12.01
N ASP A 52 -1.91 -5.37 12.30
CA ASP A 52 -1.25 -5.98 13.47
C ASP A 52 0.29 -5.83 13.41
N SER A 53 0.87 -5.77 12.21
CA SER A 53 2.30 -5.51 12.00
C SER A 53 2.70 -4.03 12.08
N GLY A 54 1.75 -3.13 12.35
CA GLY A 54 1.99 -1.69 12.51
C GLY A 54 1.89 -0.88 11.21
N VAL A 55 1.35 -1.45 10.13
CA VAL A 55 1.06 -0.71 8.90
C VAL A 55 -0.19 0.14 9.13
N ASP A 56 -0.14 1.38 8.68
CA ASP A 56 -1.24 2.33 8.84
C ASP A 56 -2.51 1.88 8.08
N GLU A 57 -3.67 2.01 8.74
CA GLU A 57 -4.94 1.54 8.19
C GLU A 57 -5.39 2.35 6.97
N GLU A 58 -5.13 3.66 6.94
CA GLU A 58 -5.51 4.53 5.83
C GLU A 58 -4.66 4.21 4.59
N GLU A 59 -3.37 3.91 4.76
CA GLU A 59 -2.54 3.42 3.65
C GLU A 59 -3.13 2.13 3.05
N ILE A 60 -3.45 1.15 3.89
CA ILE A 60 -4.05 -0.11 3.44
C ILE A 60 -5.37 0.14 2.72
N ARG A 61 -6.20 1.06 3.21
CA ARG A 61 -7.48 1.44 2.60
C ARG A 61 -7.28 2.02 1.20
N LEU A 62 -6.37 2.98 1.06
CA LEU A 62 -6.05 3.63 -0.21
C LEU A 62 -5.43 2.65 -1.20
N LEU A 63 -4.51 1.81 -0.73
CA LEU A 63 -3.87 0.77 -1.55
C LEU A 63 -4.90 -0.20 -2.10
N CYS A 64 -5.80 -0.72 -1.25
CA CYS A 64 -6.85 -1.63 -1.69
C CYS A 64 -7.80 -1.00 -2.71
N ARG A 65 -8.09 0.30 -2.58
CA ARG A 65 -8.93 1.04 -3.52
C ARG A 65 -8.26 1.18 -4.88
N HIS A 66 -6.95 1.47 -4.89
CA HIS A 66 -6.14 1.49 -6.10
C HIS A 66 -6.07 0.08 -6.74
N LEU A 67 -5.79 -0.96 -5.95
CA LEU A 67 -5.71 -2.34 -6.45
C LEU A 67 -7.04 -2.88 -6.97
N ALA A 68 -8.18 -2.46 -6.42
CA ALA A 68 -9.47 -2.84 -6.95
C ALA A 68 -9.68 -2.34 -8.40
N ASN A 69 -9.15 -1.16 -8.73
CA ASN A 69 -9.25 -0.59 -10.08
C ASN A 69 -8.00 0.23 -10.45
N LEU A 70 -7.04 -0.42 -11.10
CA LEU A 70 -5.78 0.22 -11.53
C LEU A 70 -6.00 1.32 -12.58
N ARG A 71 -7.14 1.32 -13.29
CA ARG A 71 -7.42 2.33 -14.32
C ARG A 71 -7.93 3.64 -13.74
N ASN A 72 -8.07 3.74 -12.41
CA ASN A 72 -8.55 4.95 -11.75
C ASN A 72 -7.36 5.84 -11.30
N PRO A 73 -7.02 6.88 -12.07
CA PRO A 73 -5.87 7.74 -11.76
C PRO A 73 -6.09 8.56 -10.49
N LEU A 74 -7.34 8.80 -10.07
CA LEU A 74 -7.63 9.51 -8.82
C LEU A 74 -7.31 8.65 -7.59
N ALA A 75 -7.48 7.33 -7.69
CA ALA A 75 -7.16 6.43 -6.60
C ALA A 75 -5.63 6.33 -6.40
N GLU A 76 -4.89 6.27 -7.51
CA GLU A 76 -3.42 6.32 -7.53
C GLU A 76 -2.90 7.63 -6.93
N LYS A 77 -3.34 8.78 -7.46
CA LYS A 77 -2.92 10.10 -6.94
C LYS A 77 -3.18 10.29 -5.45
N ARG A 78 -4.28 9.73 -4.93
CA ARG A 78 -4.59 9.80 -3.49
C ARG A 78 -3.63 8.96 -2.65
N LEU A 79 -3.28 7.76 -3.12
CA LEU A 79 -2.29 6.91 -2.44
C LEU A 79 -0.92 7.58 -2.43
N GLU A 80 -0.48 8.12 -3.57
CA GLU A 80 0.78 8.86 -3.69
C GLU A 80 0.80 10.10 -2.79
N ALA A 81 -0.28 10.88 -2.79
CA ALA A 81 -0.41 12.06 -1.94
C ALA A 81 -0.34 11.70 -0.45
N TYR A 82 -0.97 10.59 -0.05
CA TYR A 82 -0.92 10.10 1.33
C TYR A 82 0.51 9.72 1.72
N ARG A 83 1.20 8.93 0.90
CA ARG A 83 2.60 8.56 1.13
C ARG A 83 3.52 9.79 1.20
N ALA A 84 3.32 10.75 0.32
CA ALA A 84 4.06 12.01 0.35
C ALA A 84 3.79 12.83 1.62
N SER A 85 2.56 12.79 2.17
CA SER A 85 2.26 13.45 3.45
C SER A 85 2.93 12.78 4.64
N GLN A 86 3.05 11.45 4.64
CA GLN A 86 3.78 10.70 5.67
C GLN A 86 5.28 11.02 5.65
N LEU A 87 5.88 11.23 4.47
CA LEU A 87 7.29 11.65 4.39
C LEU A 87 7.50 13.09 4.90
N LYS A 88 6.55 14.00 4.62
CA LYS A 88 6.64 15.39 5.10
C LYS A 88 6.58 15.50 6.62
N SER A 89 5.75 14.68 7.28
CA SER A 89 5.67 14.67 8.74
C SER A 89 6.98 14.17 9.36
N LEU A 90 7.60 13.15 8.77
CA LEU A 90 8.89 12.62 9.23
C LEU A 90 10.03 13.62 9.05
N ILE A 91 10.09 14.34 7.92
CA ILE A 91 11.12 15.37 7.69
C ILE A 91 10.94 16.54 8.65
N SER A 92 9.71 16.99 8.89
CA SER A 92 9.41 18.04 9.87
C SER A 92 9.87 17.66 11.28
N PHE A 93 9.59 16.42 11.69
CA PHE A 93 10.01 15.89 12.98
C PHE A 93 11.53 15.81 13.10
N PHE A 94 12.21 15.35 12.04
CA PHE A 94 13.67 15.22 12.02
C PHE A 94 14.38 16.59 12.06
N VAL A 95 13.87 17.58 11.32
CA VAL A 95 14.40 18.96 11.37
C VAL A 95 14.19 19.57 12.75
N PHE A 96 13.05 19.33 13.39
CA PHE A 96 12.78 19.83 14.73
C PHE A 96 13.70 19.23 15.80
N PHE A 97 13.99 17.93 15.71
CA PHE A 97 14.85 17.23 16.68
C PHE A 97 16.35 17.44 16.44
N CYS A 98 16.76 17.82 15.23
CA CYS A 98 18.17 18.08 14.90
C CYS A 98 18.60 19.54 15.12
N VAL A 99 17.63 20.45 15.31
CA VAL A 99 17.87 21.87 15.63
C VAL A 99 17.85 22.15 17.14
N LEU A 100 17.39 21.18 17.94
CA LEU A 100 17.44 21.20 19.41
C LEU A 100 18.73 20.54 19.93
#